data_AF-A0A2G9YUW4-F1
#
_entry.id   AF-A0A2G9YUW4-F1
#
_cell.length_a   1.000
_cell.length_b   1.000
_cell.length_c   1.000
_cell.angle_alpha   90.00
_cell.angle_beta   90.00
_cell.angle_gamma   90.00
#
_symmetry.space_group_name_H-M   'P 1'
#
loop_
_entity.id
_entity.type
_entity.pdbx_description
1 polymer ?
#
loop_
_entity_poly.entity_id
_entity_poly.type
_entity_poly.pdbx_seq_one_letter_code
_entity_poly.pdbx_strand_id
1 'polypeptide(L)'
;MDFTPIRILSLMKKEFSQRFFTEKIREKIKLEQLKELSKKIGIAMEEIIFVGDSENDIDVFKTTGKGIIVPGFDGKFNEELRKVSWKQASSLSKIHQFI
;
A
#
# COMPACT_ATOMS: atom_id res chain seq x y z
N MET A 1 -7.61 -8.02 25.37
CA MET A 1 -6.81 -6.81 25.11
C MET A 1 -7.12 -6.38 23.68
N ASP A 2 -8.02 -5.42 23.52
CA ASP A 2 -8.42 -4.89 22.22
C ASP A 2 -7.38 -3.88 21.72
N PHE A 3 -6.59 -4.29 20.72
CA PHE A 3 -5.77 -3.36 19.96
C PHE A 3 -6.63 -2.76 18.85
N THR A 4 -7.30 -1.66 19.17
CA THR A 4 -8.01 -0.81 18.19
C THR A 4 -7.09 -0.53 16.99
N PRO A 5 -7.47 -0.91 15.75
CA PRO A 5 -6.63 -0.82 14.54
C PRO A 5 -6.05 0.57 14.26
N ILE A 6 -6.75 1.61 14.71
CA ILE A 6 -6.43 3.02 14.46
C ILE A 6 -5.13 3.44 15.17
N ARG A 7 -4.81 2.86 16.33
CA ARG A 7 -3.64 3.27 17.13
C ARG A 7 -2.33 2.73 16.56
N ILE A 8 -2.37 1.62 15.82
CA ILE A 8 -1.22 1.02 15.15
C ILE A 8 -0.77 1.88 13.95
N LEU A 9 -1.71 2.36 13.14
CA LEU A 9 -1.42 3.24 12.00
C LEU A 9 -0.71 4.55 12.40
N SER A 10 -1.04 5.10 13.57
CA SER A 10 -0.39 6.31 14.09
C SER A 10 1.06 6.08 14.52
N LEU A 11 1.41 4.88 14.99
CA LEU A 11 2.79 4.54 15.35
C LEU A 11 3.65 4.34 14.08
N MET A 12 3.06 3.77 13.02
CA MET A 12 3.75 3.49 11.75
C MET A 12 4.22 4.76 11.02
N LYS A 13 3.47 5.87 11.07
CA LYS A 13 3.90 7.15 10.46
C LYS A 13 5.22 7.67 11.05
N LYS A 14 5.52 7.35 12.32
CA LYS A 14 6.69 7.86 13.02
C LYS A 14 7.98 7.11 12.67
N GLU A 15 7.89 5.81 12.38
CA GLU A 15 9.05 4.99 12.02
C GLU A 15 9.40 5.05 10.52
N PHE A 16 8.44 5.36 9.66
CA PHE A 16 8.60 5.31 8.20
C PHE A 16 9.40 6.47 7.61
N SER A 17 9.54 7.59 8.33
CA SER A 17 10.05 8.86 7.77
C SER A 17 11.57 8.93 7.54
N GLN A 18 12.37 7.88 7.80
CA GLN A 18 13.83 8.02 7.90
C GLN A 18 14.71 7.34 6.82
N ARG A 19 14.18 6.71 5.76
CA ARG A 19 15.06 5.99 4.80
C ARG A 19 14.78 6.33 3.34
N PHE A 20 15.61 7.21 2.76
CA PHE A 20 15.73 7.45 1.32
C PHE A 20 16.76 6.49 0.72
N PHE A 21 16.38 5.66 -0.27
CA PHE A 21 17.31 5.02 -1.22
C PHE A 21 16.59 4.75 -2.56
N THR A 22 17.34 4.54 -3.64
CA THR A 22 16.99 4.58 -5.09
C THR A 22 15.75 3.77 -5.53
N GLU A 23 15.10 4.15 -6.65
CA GLU A 23 13.76 3.65 -7.06
C GLU A 23 13.63 2.13 -7.19
N LYS A 24 14.62 1.46 -7.80
CA LYS A 24 14.63 -0.02 -7.92
C LYS A 24 14.77 -0.75 -6.57
N ILE A 25 15.36 -0.06 -5.58
CA ILE A 25 15.44 -0.55 -4.20
C ILE A 25 14.08 -0.35 -3.51
N ARG A 26 13.34 0.72 -3.83
CA ARG A 26 12.02 1.01 -3.23
C ARG A 26 10.96 -0.05 -3.53
N GLU A 27 10.91 -0.56 -4.76
CA GLU A 27 10.01 -1.64 -5.17
C GLU A 27 10.15 -2.89 -4.29
N LYS A 28 11.36 -3.45 -4.23
CA LYS A 28 11.65 -4.63 -3.42
C LYS A 28 11.46 -4.36 -1.93
N ILE A 29 11.81 -3.16 -1.47
CA ILE A 29 11.66 -2.80 -0.05
C ILE A 29 10.18 -2.84 0.37
N LYS A 30 9.25 -2.27 -0.41
CA LYS A 30 7.83 -2.22 -0.03
C LYS A 30 7.23 -3.63 0.11
N LEU A 31 7.49 -4.50 -0.86
CA LEU A 31 6.97 -5.87 -0.81
C LEU A 31 7.55 -6.67 0.36
N GLU A 32 8.86 -6.61 0.57
CA GLU A 32 9.49 -7.34 1.68
C GLU A 32 9.05 -6.78 3.04
N GLN A 33 8.94 -5.46 3.19
CA GLN A 33 8.37 -4.85 4.39
C GLN A 33 6.94 -5.29 4.65
N LEU A 34 6.12 -5.40 3.59
CA LEU A 34 4.75 -5.86 3.73
C LEU A 34 4.67 -7.34 4.12
N LYS A 35 5.54 -8.20 3.56
CA LYS A 35 5.65 -9.62 3.94
C LYS A 35 6.10 -9.78 5.39
N GLU A 36 7.10 -9.03 5.83
CA GLU A 36 7.56 -9.02 7.22
C GLU A 36 6.42 -8.59 8.16
N LEU A 37 5.69 -7.54 7.78
CA LEU A 37 4.55 -7.06 8.54
C LEU A 37 3.43 -8.11 8.60
N SER A 38 3.02 -8.66 7.46
CA SER A 38 2.03 -9.74 7.33
C SER A 38 2.37 -10.91 8.25
N LYS A 39 3.63 -11.37 8.24
CA LYS A 39 4.11 -12.44 9.12
C LYS A 39 4.05 -12.05 10.60
N LYS A 40 4.40 -10.81 10.93
CA LYS A 40 4.40 -10.30 12.32
C LYS A 40 2.99 -10.20 12.90
N ILE A 41 2.01 -9.82 12.08
CA ILE A 41 0.61 -9.64 12.52
C ILE A 41 -0.26 -10.89 12.29
N GLY A 42 0.25 -11.90 11.57
CA GLY A 42 -0.46 -13.15 11.30
C GLY A 42 -1.62 -13.00 10.31
N ILE A 43 -1.55 -12.03 9.40
CA ILE A 43 -2.56 -11.78 8.37
C ILE A 43 -2.01 -12.21 7.01
N ALA A 44 -2.78 -12.97 6.23
CA ALA A 44 -2.33 -13.39 4.91
C ALA A 44 -2.24 -12.20 3.93
N MET A 45 -1.35 -12.27 2.95
CA MET A 45 -1.14 -11.15 2.01
C MET A 45 -2.41 -10.84 1.19
N GLU A 46 -3.20 -11.87 0.90
CA GLU A 46 -4.46 -11.81 0.17
C GLU A 46 -5.60 -11.16 0.98
N GLU A 47 -5.41 -11.01 2.29
CA GLU A 47 -6.34 -10.32 3.19
C GLU A 47 -6.02 -8.82 3.31
N ILE A 48 -4.86 -8.39 2.81
CA ILE A 48 -4.41 -7.00 2.90
C ILE A 48 -4.93 -6.20 1.70
N ILE A 49 -5.60 -5.10 1.99
CA ILE A 49 -5.89 -4.05 1.00
C ILE A 49 -4.72 -3.07 1.03
N PHE A 50 -4.06 -2.93 -0.12
CA PHE A 50 -2.92 -2.02 -0.28
C PHE A 50 -3.32 -0.83 -1.12
N VAL A 51 -2.85 0.37 -0.77
CA VAL A 51 -3.19 1.62 -1.46
C VAL A 51 -1.91 2.24 -1.98
N GLY A 52 -1.87 2.60 -3.27
CA GLY A 52 -0.68 3.16 -3.92
C GLY A 52 -1.03 4.05 -5.11
N ASP A 53 -0.04 4.79 -5.59
CA ASP A 53 -0.18 5.78 -6.66
C ASP A 53 0.92 5.67 -7.72
N SER A 54 1.93 4.82 -7.51
CA SER A 54 3.15 4.79 -8.34
C SER A 54 3.60 3.38 -8.71
N GLU A 55 4.47 3.28 -9.72
CA GLU A 55 4.93 1.99 -10.29
C GLU A 55 5.57 1.07 -9.26
N ASN A 56 6.17 1.63 -8.21
CA ASN A 56 6.81 0.85 -7.17
C ASN A 56 5.84 0.02 -6.31
N ASP A 57 4.54 0.21 -6.50
CA ASP A 57 3.47 -0.54 -5.84
C ASP A 57 2.98 -1.74 -6.66
N ILE A 58 3.43 -1.89 -7.92
CA ILE A 58 2.96 -2.94 -8.85
C ILE A 58 3.10 -4.34 -8.27
N ASP A 59 4.28 -4.67 -7.72
CA ASP A 59 4.53 -6.00 -7.17
C ASP A 59 3.71 -6.26 -5.90
N VAL A 60 3.43 -5.22 -5.13
CA VAL A 60 2.56 -5.30 -3.96
C VAL A 60 1.11 -5.52 -4.38
N PHE A 61 0.64 -4.81 -5.41
CA PHE A 61 -0.70 -4.99 -5.98
C PHE A 61 -0.90 -6.42 -6.51
N LYS A 62 0.08 -6.93 -7.26
CA LYS A 62 0.07 -8.31 -7.77
C LYS A 62 0.03 -9.34 -6.64
N THR A 63 0.81 -9.11 -5.58
CA THR A 63 0.92 -10.07 -4.47
C THR A 63 -0.33 -10.09 -3.60
N THR A 64 -0.89 -8.91 -3.28
CA THR A 64 -2.09 -8.80 -2.44
C THR A 64 -3.39 -9.13 -3.19
N GLY A 65 -3.42 -8.89 -4.51
CA GLY A 65 -4.64 -9.03 -5.32
C GLY A 65 -5.74 -8.01 -4.99
N LYS A 66 -5.53 -7.12 -4.01
CA LYS A 66 -6.49 -6.13 -3.51
C LYS A 66 -5.89 -4.71 -3.48
N GLY A 67 -5.12 -4.37 -4.50
CA GLY A 67 -4.54 -3.04 -4.66
C GLY A 67 -5.57 -1.99 -5.08
N ILE A 68 -5.64 -0.86 -4.37
CA ILE A 68 -6.45 0.31 -4.72
C ILE A 68 -5.52 1.40 -5.21
N ILE A 69 -5.68 1.80 -6.48
CA ILE A 69 -4.93 2.92 -7.03
C ILE A 69 -5.61 4.26 -6.73
N VAL A 70 -4.82 5.27 -6.40
CA VAL A 70 -5.24 6.68 -6.29
C VAL A 70 -4.43 7.56 -7.24
N PRO A 71 -4.91 8.76 -7.61
CA PRO A 71 -4.15 9.67 -8.43
C PRO A 71 -2.88 10.14 -7.71
N GLY A 72 -1.79 10.29 -8.46
CA GLY A 72 -0.55 10.89 -7.96
C GLY A 72 -0.69 12.40 -7.76
N PHE A 73 0.42 13.07 -7.44
CA PHE A 73 0.47 14.51 -7.21
C PHE A 73 0.03 15.36 -8.41
N ASP A 74 0.17 14.84 -9.63
CA ASP A 74 -0.25 15.48 -10.87
C ASP A 74 -1.76 15.28 -11.18
N GLY A 75 -2.49 14.61 -10.28
CA GLY A 75 -3.90 14.30 -10.42
C GLY A 75 -4.21 13.20 -11.43
N LYS A 76 -3.20 12.46 -11.90
CA LYS A 76 -3.37 11.37 -12.87
C LYS A 76 -3.11 10.01 -12.22
N PHE A 77 -3.71 8.99 -12.81
CA PHE A 77 -3.39 7.60 -12.46
C PHE A 77 -2.13 7.16 -13.20
N ASN A 78 -1.26 6.42 -12.53
CA ASN A 78 -0.20 5.70 -13.21
C ASN A 78 -0.82 4.53 -14.00
N GLU A 79 -0.70 4.54 -15.33
CA GLU A 79 -1.37 3.56 -16.19
C GLU A 79 -0.83 2.13 -16.02
N GLU A 80 0.45 1.95 -15.69
CA GLU A 80 1.01 0.61 -15.43
C GLU A 80 0.47 0.01 -14.14
N LEU A 81 0.42 0.80 -13.06
CA LEU A 81 -0.20 0.39 -11.80
C LEU A 81 -1.70 0.15 -11.97
N ARG A 82 -2.37 0.97 -12.79
CA ARG A 82 -3.81 0.86 -13.05
C ARG A 82 -4.19 -0.50 -13.64
N LYS A 83 -3.35 -1.07 -14.51
CA LYS A 83 -3.56 -2.40 -15.12
C LYS A 83 -3.60 -3.54 -14.10
N VAL A 84 -2.92 -3.39 -12.96
CA VAL A 84 -2.84 -4.41 -11.90
C VAL A 84 -3.69 -4.06 -10.67
N SER A 85 -4.43 -2.94 -10.73
CA SER A 85 -5.31 -2.49 -9.64
C SER A 85 -6.61 -3.28 -9.57
N TRP A 86 -7.05 -3.57 -8.35
CA TRP A 86 -8.36 -4.16 -8.07
C TRP A 86 -9.47 -3.11 -8.11
N LYS A 87 -9.21 -1.92 -7.57
CA LYS A 87 -10.13 -0.77 -7.56
C LYS A 87 -9.38 0.53 -7.82
N GLN A 88 -10.13 1.56 -8.23
CA GLN A 88 -9.62 2.90 -8.48
C GLN A 88 -10.43 3.89 -7.64
N ALA A 89 -9.77 4.61 -6.75
CA ALA A 89 -10.40 5.70 -6.00
C ALA A 89 -9.99 7.04 -6.62
N SER A 90 -10.91 7.98 -6.80
CA SER A 90 -10.57 9.31 -7.35
C SER A 90 -9.76 10.17 -6.37
N SER A 91 -9.67 9.77 -5.10
CA SER A 91 -8.91 10.42 -4.04
C SER A 91 -8.80 9.49 -2.83
N LEU A 92 -7.79 9.73 -1.98
CA LEU A 92 -7.65 9.02 -0.70
C LEU A 92 -8.93 9.08 0.15
N SER A 93 -9.62 10.22 0.14
CA SER A 93 -10.86 10.42 0.90
C SER A 93 -12.01 9.52 0.46
N LYS A 94 -11.96 8.90 -0.73
CA LYS A 94 -13.01 7.99 -1.22
C LYS A 94 -12.70 6.52 -1.03
N ILE A 95 -11.57 6.16 -0.43
CA ILE A 95 -11.19 4.75 -0.24
C ILE A 95 -12.21 3.99 0.62
N HIS A 96 -12.90 4.67 1.55
CA HIS A 96 -13.95 4.09 2.39
C HIS A 96 -15.13 3.49 1.59
N GLN A 97 -15.23 3.73 0.28
CA GLN A 97 -16.25 3.15 -0.57
C GLN A 97 -15.94 1.68 -0.93
N PHE A 98 -14.72 1.22 -0.63
CA PHE A 98 -14.21 -0.11 -0.98
C PHE A 98 -13.88 -0.99 0.23
N ILE A 99 -14.02 -0.46 1.46
CA ILE A 99 -13.72 -1.12 2.74
C ILE A 99 -14.92 -1.03 3.67
#